data_AF-A0A7C5WYG4-F1
#
_entry.id   AF-A0A7C5WYG4-F1
#
_cell.length_a   1.000
_cell.length_b   1.000
_cell.length_c   1.000
_cell.angle_alpha   90.00
_cell.angle_beta   90.00
_cell.angle_gamma   90.00
#
_symmetry.space_group_name_H-M   'P 1'
#
loop_
_entity.id
_entity.type
_entity.pdbx_description
1 polymer ?
#
loop_
_entity_poly.entity_id
_entity_poly.type
_entity_poly.pdbx_seq_one_letter_code
_entity_poly.pdbx_strand_id
1 'polypeptide(L)'
;MEDYAYILDYFPSGNPIDTHEEHRSKPLAQALGDMYFMLLELAPKRGISLSPGERVYIGKGLRDKIAFIYCRIPYDVLSSFAKDLLPQIVEKIVGEREAVFVEFFNIAQPITIKLHALELIPTIGKKHLKIILEERKKKPFESYKELMERAKISNPTKLLTERIIMELKGEEKYYLFVKPTDPIKNVYLSYLPRMYAIASSKRKA
;
A
#
# COMPACT_ATOMS: atom_id res chain seq x y z
N MET A 1 -4.18 -4.26 11.34
CA MET A 1 -4.25 -2.87 11.84
C MET A 1 -2.92 -2.23 11.52
N GLU A 2 -2.89 -0.95 11.14
CA GLU A 2 -1.62 -0.25 10.92
C GLU A 2 -1.00 0.11 12.27
N ASP A 3 0.32 -0.02 12.37
CA ASP A 3 1.07 0.49 13.52
C ASP A 3 1.76 1.82 13.20
N TYR A 4 2.08 2.07 11.93
CA TYR A 4 2.73 3.29 11.47
C TYR A 4 2.07 3.78 10.19
N ALA A 5 2.15 5.09 9.96
CA ALA A 5 1.70 5.72 8.74
C ALA A 5 2.66 6.83 8.32
N TYR A 6 2.67 7.14 7.04
CA TYR A 6 3.36 8.27 6.46
C TYR A 6 2.37 9.42 6.24
N ILE A 7 2.70 10.61 6.70
CA ILE A 7 1.88 11.82 6.48
C ILE A 7 1.93 12.20 5.00
N LEU A 8 0.77 12.36 4.38
CA LEU A 8 0.62 12.81 3.00
C LEU A 8 0.38 14.32 2.95
N ASP A 9 -0.45 14.85 3.84
CA ASP A 9 -0.75 16.28 3.94
C ASP A 9 -1.15 16.64 5.38
N TYR A 10 -0.93 17.90 5.76
CA TYR A 10 -1.23 18.40 7.10
C TYR A 10 -1.92 19.77 7.02
N PHE A 11 -3.08 19.88 7.66
CA PHE A 11 -3.89 21.09 7.72
C PHE A 11 -3.91 21.62 9.16
N PRO A 12 -3.07 22.61 9.52
CA PRO A 12 -2.97 23.11 10.89
C PRO A 12 -4.26 23.72 11.42
N SER A 13 -5.06 24.33 10.53
CA SER A 13 -6.32 24.98 10.88
C SER A 13 -7.56 24.13 10.53
N GLY A 14 -7.36 22.89 10.11
CA GLY A 14 -8.41 22.03 9.57
C GLY A 14 -8.74 22.27 8.10
N ASN A 15 -9.78 21.59 7.61
CA ASN A 15 -10.24 21.66 6.23
C ASN A 15 -11.66 22.29 6.19
N PRO A 16 -11.79 23.58 5.80
CA PRO A 16 -13.08 24.28 5.82
C PRO A 16 -14.17 23.63 4.95
N ILE A 17 -13.78 22.84 3.95
CA ILE A 17 -14.68 22.19 2.98
C ILE A 17 -15.03 20.76 3.44
N ASP A 18 -14.50 20.30 4.58
CA ASP A 18 -14.79 18.98 5.12
C ASP A 18 -16.29 18.83 5.44
N THR A 19 -16.80 17.63 5.19
CA THR A 19 -18.19 17.28 5.50
C THR A 19 -18.42 17.17 7.00
N HIS A 20 -17.39 16.85 7.79
CA HIS A 20 -17.43 16.74 9.25
C HIS A 20 -17.10 18.09 9.88
N GLU A 21 -18.01 18.62 10.69
CA GLU A 21 -17.88 19.95 11.30
C GLU A 21 -16.64 20.05 12.20
N GLU A 22 -16.31 18.97 12.91
CA GLU A 22 -15.14 18.88 13.77
C GLU A 22 -13.80 19.00 13.02
N HIS A 23 -13.75 18.68 11.73
CA HIS A 23 -12.54 18.75 10.90
C HIS A 23 -12.32 20.15 10.32
N ARG A 24 -13.36 21.01 10.31
CA ARG A 24 -13.29 22.34 9.67
C ARG A 24 -12.39 23.34 10.37
N SER A 25 -12.17 23.16 11.67
CA SER A 25 -11.47 24.13 12.53
C SER A 25 -10.40 23.50 13.42
N LYS A 26 -10.15 22.19 13.27
CA LYS A 26 -9.16 21.46 14.08
C LYS A 26 -8.03 20.93 13.21
N PRO A 27 -6.79 20.89 13.73
CA PRO A 27 -5.68 20.28 13.01
C PRO A 27 -6.02 18.85 12.57
N LEU A 28 -5.74 18.54 11.30
CA LEU A 28 -5.91 17.20 10.75
C LEU A 28 -4.78 16.88 9.78
N ALA A 29 -4.47 15.60 9.63
CA ALA A 29 -3.53 15.12 8.63
C ALA A 29 -4.12 13.96 7.84
N GLN A 30 -3.84 13.93 6.55
CA GLN A 30 -4.08 12.76 5.70
C GLN A 30 -2.81 11.91 5.70
N ALA A 31 -2.96 10.60 5.79
CA ALA A 31 -1.84 9.69 5.92
C ALA A 31 -2.05 8.36 5.19
N LEU A 32 -0.95 7.70 4.84
CA LEU A 32 -0.90 6.36 4.26
C LEU A 32 -0.30 5.38 5.27
N GLY A 33 -1.07 4.37 5.67
CA GLY A 33 -0.58 3.26 6.48
C GLY A 33 0.56 2.51 5.82
N ASP A 34 1.60 2.17 6.57
CA ASP A 34 2.83 1.62 5.99
C ASP A 34 2.79 0.11 5.74
N MET A 35 1.78 -0.61 6.26
CA MET A 35 1.67 -2.06 6.15
C MET A 35 0.58 -2.50 5.19
N TYR A 36 -0.62 -1.92 5.27
CA TYR A 36 -1.78 -2.30 4.44
C TYR A 36 -2.24 -1.19 3.50
N PHE A 37 -1.46 -0.11 3.38
CA PHE A 37 -1.76 1.05 2.53
C PHE A 37 -3.13 1.67 2.85
N MET A 38 -3.58 1.60 4.10
CA MET A 38 -4.84 2.25 4.46
C MET A 38 -4.67 3.77 4.42
N LEU A 39 -5.52 4.45 3.66
CA LEU A 39 -5.62 5.91 3.70
C LEU A 39 -6.42 6.32 4.93
N LEU A 40 -5.87 7.23 5.73
CA LEU A 40 -6.38 7.59 7.05
C LEU A 40 -6.45 9.10 7.21
N GLU A 41 -7.40 9.55 8.01
CA GLU A 41 -7.39 10.88 8.62
C GLU A 41 -6.99 10.79 10.09
N LEU A 42 -6.05 11.64 10.48
CA LEU A 42 -5.41 11.63 11.78
C LEU A 42 -5.58 12.98 12.48
N ALA A 43 -5.80 12.95 13.79
CA ALA A 43 -5.70 14.13 14.65
C ALA A 43 -4.31 14.15 15.29
N PRO A 44 -3.47 15.20 15.08
CA PRO A 44 -2.28 15.38 15.88
C PRO A 44 -2.64 15.76 17.32
N LYS A 45 -1.69 15.57 18.24
CA LYS A 45 -1.80 16.13 19.59
C LYS A 45 -1.71 17.66 19.56
N ARG A 46 -2.26 18.30 20.60
CA ARG A 46 -2.19 19.75 20.77
C ARG A 46 -0.74 20.23 20.74
N GLY A 47 -0.46 21.26 19.94
CA GLY A 47 0.87 21.86 19.80
C GLY A 47 1.86 21.06 18.97
N ILE A 48 1.46 19.93 18.38
CA ILE A 48 2.31 19.15 17.46
C ILE A 48 1.99 19.54 16.03
N SER A 49 3.04 19.84 15.27
CA SER A 49 2.98 19.96 13.82
C SER A 49 3.52 18.70 13.16
N LEU A 50 2.94 18.34 12.03
CA LEU A 50 3.33 17.18 11.21
C LEU A 50 3.92 17.66 9.89
N SER A 51 4.84 16.88 9.34
CA SER A 51 5.47 17.18 8.04
C SER A 51 5.08 16.14 6.98
N PRO A 52 4.80 16.53 5.73
CA PRO A 52 4.63 15.55 4.65
C PRO A 52 5.85 14.63 4.49
N GLY A 53 5.60 13.34 4.26
CA GLY A 53 6.62 12.29 4.20
C GLY A 53 7.12 11.80 5.56
N GLU A 54 6.67 12.40 6.67
CA GLU A 54 7.03 11.97 8.01
C GLU A 54 6.37 10.63 8.37
N ARG A 55 7.14 9.71 8.96
CA ARG A 55 6.60 8.45 9.49
C ARG A 55 6.21 8.63 10.96
N VAL A 56 4.93 8.42 11.26
CA VAL A 56 4.35 8.56 12.60
C VAL A 56 3.82 7.23 13.14
N TYR A 57 3.86 7.04 14.45
CA TYR A 57 3.27 5.88 15.12
C TYR A 57 1.77 6.09 15.36
N ILE A 58 0.95 5.14 14.90
CA ILE A 58 -0.52 5.13 15.01
C ILE A 58 -1.07 3.84 15.65
N GLY A 59 -0.18 2.95 16.11
CA GLY A 59 -0.56 1.68 16.74
C GLY A 59 -1.30 1.86 18.07
N LYS A 60 -1.55 0.74 18.75
CA LYS A 60 -2.32 0.70 20.02
C LYS A 60 -1.56 1.21 21.25
N GLY A 61 -0.23 1.31 21.17
CA GLY A 61 0.61 1.77 22.27
C GLY A 61 0.56 3.29 22.47
N LEU A 62 1.51 3.80 23.26
CA LEU A 62 1.66 5.23 23.47
C LEU A 62 2.13 5.90 22.16
N ARG A 63 1.28 6.79 21.63
CA ARG A 63 1.59 7.61 20.46
C ARG A 63 2.27 8.88 20.91
N ASP A 64 3.32 9.29 20.22
CA ASP A 64 4.08 10.51 20.47
C ASP A 64 3.37 11.72 19.87
N LYS A 65 3.01 11.67 18.58
CA LYS A 65 2.49 12.81 17.82
C LYS A 65 0.99 12.76 17.53
N ILE A 66 0.42 11.58 17.41
CA ILE A 66 -0.98 11.38 17.01
C ILE A 66 -1.88 11.20 18.24
N ALA A 67 -2.95 11.98 18.33
CA ALA A 67 -3.95 11.85 19.38
C ALA A 67 -4.91 10.69 19.08
N PHE A 68 -5.53 10.68 17.90
CA PHE A 68 -6.43 9.62 17.47
C PHE A 68 -6.55 9.54 15.95
N ILE A 69 -7.07 8.41 15.46
CA ILE A 69 -7.38 8.16 14.06
C ILE A 69 -8.86 8.48 13.91
N TYR A 70 -9.23 9.43 13.04
CA TYR A 70 -10.63 9.78 12.80
C TYR A 70 -11.33 8.64 12.06
N CYS A 71 -10.84 8.34 10.87
CA CYS A 71 -11.45 7.34 10.02
C CYS A 71 -10.47 6.85 8.95
N ARG A 72 -10.92 5.84 8.22
CA ARG A 72 -10.35 5.47 6.93
C ARG A 72 -11.06 6.29 5.85
N ILE A 73 -10.28 6.90 4.97
CA ILE A 73 -10.81 7.69 3.84
C ILE A 73 -10.62 6.97 2.50
N PRO A 74 -11.49 7.23 1.51
CA PRO A 74 -11.27 6.82 0.14
C PRO A 74 -10.31 7.79 -0.60
N TYR A 75 -9.79 7.37 -1.75
CA TYR A 75 -8.77 8.13 -2.50
C TYR A 75 -9.26 9.49 -3.02
N ASP A 76 -10.54 9.58 -3.40
CA ASP A 76 -11.16 10.80 -3.91
C ASP A 76 -11.16 11.95 -2.90
N VAL A 77 -11.22 11.63 -1.59
CA VAL A 77 -11.17 12.59 -0.47
C VAL A 77 -9.76 13.15 -0.22
N LEU A 78 -8.70 12.50 -0.73
CA LEU A 78 -7.35 13.04 -0.59
C LEU A 78 -7.22 14.42 -1.26
N SER A 79 -6.47 15.32 -0.61
CA SER A 79 -6.10 16.60 -1.21
C SER A 79 -5.25 16.41 -2.46
N SER A 80 -5.18 17.43 -3.33
CA SER A 80 -4.33 17.38 -4.52
C SER A 80 -2.87 17.14 -4.14
N PHE A 81 -2.39 17.80 -3.08
CA PHE A 81 -1.03 17.62 -2.58
C PHE A 81 -0.80 16.19 -2.05
N ALA A 82 -1.74 15.64 -1.30
CA ALA A 82 -1.67 14.25 -0.84
C ALA A 82 -1.64 13.26 -2.01
N LYS A 83 -2.44 13.49 -3.05
CA LYS A 83 -2.46 12.67 -4.29
C LYS A 83 -1.14 12.73 -5.05
N ASP A 84 -0.49 13.89 -5.10
CA ASP A 84 0.81 14.05 -5.77
C ASP A 84 1.96 13.38 -5.00
N LEU A 85 1.91 13.40 -3.67
CA LEU A 85 2.93 12.78 -2.82
C LEU A 85 2.75 11.25 -2.70
N LEU A 86 1.50 10.76 -2.78
CA LEU A 86 1.16 9.36 -2.54
C LEU A 86 2.01 8.35 -3.35
N PRO A 87 2.22 8.49 -4.68
CA PRO A 87 3.04 7.54 -5.45
C PRO A 87 4.47 7.41 -4.91
N GLN A 88 5.07 8.52 -4.49
CA GLN A 88 6.44 8.54 -3.96
C GLN A 88 6.53 7.77 -2.63
N ILE A 89 5.53 7.93 -1.76
CA ILE A 89 5.50 7.23 -0.47
C ILE A 89 5.21 5.74 -0.66
N VAL A 90 4.31 5.37 -1.59
CA VAL A 90 4.06 3.97 -1.92
C VAL A 90 5.34 3.32 -2.48
N GLU A 91 6.02 3.98 -3.41
CA GLU A 91 7.27 3.49 -3.99
C GLU A 91 8.35 3.29 -2.91
N LYS A 92 8.47 4.24 -1.98
CA LYS A 92 9.35 4.12 -0.82
C LYS A 92 9.02 2.88 0.02
N ILE A 93 7.76 2.67 0.40
CA ILE A 93 7.34 1.51 1.19
C ILE A 93 7.66 0.20 0.47
N VAL A 94 7.35 0.12 -0.83
CA VAL A 94 7.58 -1.07 -1.66
C VAL A 94 9.08 -1.35 -1.84
N GLY A 95 9.90 -0.31 -1.96
CA GLY A 95 11.36 -0.41 -2.02
C GLY A 95 11.98 -0.86 -0.71
N GLU A 96 11.61 -0.24 0.41
CA GLU A 96 12.12 -0.58 1.75
C GLU A 96 11.71 -1.99 2.20
N ARG A 97 10.61 -2.52 1.65
CA ARG A 97 10.06 -3.84 2.00
C ARG A 97 10.20 -4.86 0.88
N GLU A 98 11.28 -4.78 0.11
CA GLU A 98 11.60 -5.69 -1.00
C GLU A 98 11.34 -7.17 -0.65
N ALA A 99 11.89 -7.65 0.46
CA ALA A 99 11.74 -9.05 0.88
C ALA A 99 10.27 -9.50 1.08
N VAL A 100 9.35 -8.57 1.37
CA VAL A 100 7.91 -8.86 1.48
C VAL A 100 7.28 -8.92 0.10
N PHE A 101 7.59 -7.93 -0.75
CA PHE A 101 6.96 -7.78 -2.06
C PHE A 101 7.44 -8.78 -3.10
N VAL A 102 8.68 -9.26 -2.99
CA VAL A 102 9.18 -10.38 -3.79
C VAL A 102 8.31 -11.63 -3.60
N GLU A 103 7.78 -11.86 -2.39
CA GLU A 103 6.94 -13.04 -2.13
C GLU A 103 5.67 -13.07 -2.96
N PHE A 104 5.15 -11.93 -3.39
CA PHE A 104 4.00 -11.89 -4.29
C PHE A 104 4.27 -12.73 -5.55
N PHE A 105 5.45 -12.60 -6.15
CA PHE A 105 5.83 -13.35 -7.35
C PHE A 105 6.00 -14.86 -7.09
N ASN A 106 6.45 -15.21 -5.89
CA ASN A 106 6.61 -16.59 -5.45
C ASN A 106 5.26 -17.27 -5.21
N ILE A 107 4.30 -16.58 -4.58
CA ILE A 107 3.06 -17.19 -4.09
C ILE A 107 1.84 -16.94 -4.96
N ALA A 108 1.87 -15.97 -5.89
CA ALA A 108 0.72 -15.62 -6.72
C ALA A 108 0.13 -16.85 -7.43
N GLN A 109 -1.20 -16.95 -7.40
CA GLN A 109 -1.96 -18.07 -7.96
C GLN A 109 -2.96 -17.62 -9.05
N PRO A 110 -3.48 -18.57 -9.85
CA PRO A 110 -4.67 -18.35 -10.67
C PRO A 110 -5.86 -17.87 -9.83
N ILE A 111 -6.54 -16.82 -10.29
CA ILE A 111 -7.80 -16.34 -9.70
C ILE A 111 -8.98 -17.09 -10.32
N THR A 112 -8.93 -17.28 -11.63
CA THR A 112 -9.86 -18.12 -12.39
C THR A 112 -9.08 -18.95 -13.40
N ILE A 113 -9.76 -19.85 -14.12
CA ILE A 113 -9.16 -20.64 -15.20
C ILE A 113 -8.47 -19.76 -16.26
N LYS A 114 -8.98 -18.54 -16.50
CA LYS A 114 -8.49 -17.63 -17.54
C LYS A 114 -7.57 -16.51 -17.04
N LEU A 115 -7.56 -16.24 -15.74
CA LEU A 115 -6.91 -15.07 -15.14
C LEU A 115 -5.99 -15.46 -13.98
N HIS A 116 -4.71 -15.08 -14.08
CA HIS A 116 -3.75 -15.22 -12.99
C HIS A 116 -3.53 -13.90 -12.24
N ALA A 117 -3.30 -13.97 -10.92
CA ALA A 117 -3.05 -12.78 -10.11
C ALA A 117 -1.81 -11.96 -10.52
N LEU A 118 -0.84 -12.55 -11.21
CA LEU A 118 0.35 -11.82 -11.70
C LEU A 118 -0.03 -10.90 -12.85
N GLU A 119 -1.04 -11.27 -13.64
CA GLU A 119 -1.51 -10.49 -14.78
C GLU A 119 -2.28 -9.24 -14.37
N LEU A 120 -2.66 -9.15 -13.10
CA LEU A 120 -3.25 -7.95 -12.53
C LEU A 120 -2.22 -6.83 -12.34
N ILE A 121 -0.93 -7.17 -12.29
CA ILE A 121 0.13 -6.17 -12.22
C ILE A 121 0.30 -5.51 -13.59
N PRO A 122 0.32 -4.17 -13.66
CA PRO A 122 0.60 -3.46 -14.91
C PRO A 122 1.86 -4.00 -15.58
N THR A 123 1.86 -4.07 -16.91
CA THR A 123 2.97 -4.58 -17.75
C THR A 123 3.23 -6.10 -17.72
N ILE A 124 2.63 -6.85 -16.78
CA ILE A 124 2.75 -8.32 -16.73
C ILE A 124 1.66 -8.97 -17.59
N GLY A 125 1.99 -9.22 -18.86
CA GLY A 125 1.16 -10.02 -19.75
C GLY A 125 1.48 -11.52 -19.71
N LYS A 126 0.84 -12.29 -20.61
CA LYS A 126 1.02 -13.75 -20.75
C LYS A 126 2.48 -14.18 -20.95
N LYS A 127 3.30 -13.36 -21.62
CA LYS A 127 4.74 -13.62 -21.82
C LYS A 127 5.50 -13.61 -20.48
N HIS A 128 5.40 -12.51 -19.74
CA HIS A 128 6.04 -12.37 -18.43
C HIS A 128 5.52 -13.42 -17.44
N LEU A 129 4.19 -13.67 -17.44
CA LEU A 129 3.58 -14.72 -16.62
C LEU A 129 4.27 -16.07 -16.79
N LYS A 130 4.45 -16.55 -18.03
CA LYS A 130 5.10 -17.84 -18.30
C LYS A 130 6.52 -17.89 -17.73
N ILE A 131 7.31 -16.83 -17.98
CA ILE A 131 8.70 -16.75 -17.50
C ILE A 131 8.74 -16.78 -15.96
N ILE A 132 7.90 -15.97 -15.29
CA ILE A 132 7.85 -15.93 -13.81
C ILE A 132 7.50 -17.32 -13.25
N LEU A 133 6.51 -18.01 -13.84
CA LEU A 133 6.08 -19.32 -13.40
C LEU A 133 7.15 -20.41 -13.60
N GLU A 134 7.91 -20.35 -14.69
CA GLU A 134 9.00 -21.28 -14.96
C GLU A 134 10.20 -21.01 -14.04
N GLU A 135 10.57 -19.75 -13.86
CA GLU A 135 11.70 -19.35 -13.04
C GLU A 135 11.47 -19.66 -11.56
N ARG A 136 10.30 -19.35 -11.01
CA ARG A 136 10.01 -19.62 -9.59
C ARG A 136 9.97 -21.12 -9.26
N LYS A 137 9.72 -21.99 -10.25
CA LYS A 137 9.79 -23.47 -10.07
C LYS A 137 11.22 -23.96 -9.90
N LYS A 138 12.19 -23.29 -10.54
CA LYS A 138 13.62 -23.62 -10.42
C LYS A 138 14.15 -23.20 -9.05
N LYS A 139 13.91 -21.93 -8.71
CA LYS A 139 14.29 -21.31 -7.43
C LYS A 139 13.32 -20.15 -7.14
N PRO A 140 12.76 -20.03 -5.93
CA PRO A 140 12.03 -18.83 -5.52
C PRO A 140 12.88 -17.57 -5.74
N PHE A 141 12.23 -16.45 -6.02
CA PHE A 141 12.91 -15.16 -6.09
C PHE A 141 13.25 -14.69 -4.68
N GLU A 142 14.46 -14.14 -4.51
CA GLU A 142 14.94 -13.58 -3.24
C GLU A 142 15.04 -12.05 -3.26
N SER A 143 15.09 -11.44 -4.45
CA SER A 143 15.26 -9.99 -4.63
C SER A 143 14.58 -9.48 -5.90
N TYR A 144 14.36 -8.16 -5.96
CA TYR A 144 13.99 -7.44 -7.17
C TYR A 144 15.06 -7.58 -8.26
N LYS A 145 16.34 -7.67 -7.89
CA LYS A 145 17.42 -7.93 -8.84
C LYS A 145 17.23 -9.27 -9.56
N GLU A 146 16.90 -10.33 -8.83
CA GLU A 146 16.61 -11.63 -9.44
C GLU A 146 15.37 -11.57 -10.35
N LEU A 147 14.34 -10.81 -10.00
CA LEU A 147 13.17 -10.60 -10.88
C LEU A 147 13.56 -9.89 -12.19
N MET A 148 14.46 -8.91 -12.14
CA MET A 148 14.94 -8.23 -13.34
C MET A 148 15.74 -9.18 -14.24
N GLU A 149 16.69 -9.92 -13.66
CA GLU A 149 17.61 -10.77 -14.41
C GLU A 149 16.93 -12.02 -15.00
N ARG A 150 16.12 -12.70 -14.18
CA ARG A 150 15.52 -14.00 -14.51
C ARG A 150 14.13 -13.85 -15.14
N ALA A 151 13.28 -13.00 -14.57
CA ALA A 151 11.91 -12.81 -15.06
C ALA A 151 11.75 -11.70 -16.11
N LYS A 152 12.84 -11.00 -16.47
CA LYS A 152 12.87 -9.90 -17.46
C LYS A 152 11.89 -8.78 -17.14
N ILE A 153 11.65 -8.55 -15.86
CA ILE A 153 10.81 -7.46 -15.36
C ILE A 153 11.68 -6.20 -15.28
N SER A 154 11.32 -5.11 -15.95
CA SER A 154 12.20 -3.93 -16.02
C SER A 154 12.36 -3.19 -14.68
N ASN A 155 11.26 -2.96 -13.96
CA ASN A 155 11.29 -2.25 -12.67
C ASN A 155 10.18 -2.79 -11.74
N PRO A 156 10.49 -3.80 -10.90
CA PRO A 156 9.54 -4.39 -9.95
C PRO A 156 8.90 -3.39 -8.99
N THR A 157 9.65 -2.40 -8.50
CA THR A 157 9.15 -1.39 -7.56
C THR A 157 8.08 -0.53 -8.21
N LYS A 158 8.33 -0.04 -9.43
CA LYS A 158 7.41 0.85 -10.14
C LYS A 158 6.09 0.18 -10.50
N LEU A 159 6.12 -1.03 -11.06
CA LEU A 159 4.90 -1.77 -11.42
C LEU A 159 4.05 -2.17 -10.21
N LEU A 160 4.68 -2.49 -9.07
CA LEU A 160 3.96 -2.75 -7.83
C LEU A 160 3.33 -1.46 -7.28
N THR A 161 4.05 -0.35 -7.36
CA THR A 161 3.55 0.98 -6.99
C THR A 161 2.33 1.35 -7.82
N GLU A 162 2.43 1.24 -9.16
CA GLU A 162 1.33 1.51 -10.07
C GLU A 162 0.10 0.65 -9.72
N ARG A 163 0.31 -0.64 -9.46
CA ARG A 163 -0.78 -1.53 -9.04
C ARG A 163 -1.46 -1.09 -7.75
N ILE A 164 -0.69 -0.74 -6.72
CA ILE A 164 -1.22 -0.30 -5.43
C ILE A 164 -2.02 0.99 -5.61
N ILE A 165 -1.53 1.94 -6.40
CA ILE A 165 -2.25 3.18 -6.70
C ILE A 165 -3.58 2.91 -7.43
N MET A 166 -3.61 1.99 -8.40
CA MET A 166 -4.85 1.58 -9.06
C MET A 166 -5.87 0.99 -8.08
N GLU A 167 -5.41 0.15 -7.15
CA GLU A 167 -6.27 -0.39 -6.09
C GLU A 167 -6.76 0.71 -5.13
N LEU A 168 -5.91 1.67 -4.74
CA LEU A 168 -6.32 2.79 -3.89
C LEU A 168 -7.39 3.66 -4.55
N LYS A 169 -7.31 3.88 -5.87
CA LYS A 169 -8.32 4.64 -6.64
C LYS A 169 -9.70 4.00 -6.67
N GLY A 170 -9.81 2.70 -6.39
CA GLY A 170 -11.11 2.04 -6.29
C GLY A 170 -11.62 1.41 -7.60
N GLU A 171 -10.85 1.47 -8.68
CA GLU A 171 -11.30 1.13 -10.04
C GLU A 171 -11.16 -0.37 -10.39
N GLU A 172 -10.51 -1.13 -9.51
CA GLU A 172 -10.19 -2.54 -9.77
C GLU A 172 -11.32 -3.49 -9.34
N LYS A 173 -11.52 -4.61 -10.06
CA LYS A 173 -12.43 -5.67 -9.59
C LYS A 173 -11.77 -6.55 -8.51
N TYR A 174 -10.49 -6.86 -8.68
CA TYR A 174 -9.72 -7.72 -7.80
C TYR A 174 -8.67 -6.87 -7.08
N TYR A 175 -8.48 -7.09 -5.79
CA TYR A 175 -7.54 -6.35 -4.97
C TYR A 175 -6.50 -7.30 -4.40
N LEU A 176 -5.23 -7.04 -4.69
CA LEU A 176 -4.11 -7.85 -4.24
C LEU A 176 -3.61 -7.36 -2.88
N PHE A 177 -3.41 -6.05 -2.78
CA PHE A 177 -2.65 -5.43 -1.70
C PHE A 177 -3.59 -4.65 -0.77
N VAL A 178 -4.41 -3.77 -1.33
CA VAL A 178 -5.27 -2.87 -0.55
C VAL A 178 -6.60 -3.56 -0.22
N LYS A 179 -7.11 -3.40 0.99
CA LYS A 179 -8.48 -3.86 1.29
C LYS A 179 -9.49 -2.92 0.61
N PRO A 180 -10.40 -3.37 -0.27
CA PRO A 180 -11.40 -2.48 -0.89
C PRO A 180 -12.34 -1.84 0.14
N THR A 181 -13.00 -0.75 -0.24
CA THR A 181 -14.05 -0.09 0.55
C THR A 181 -15.43 -0.70 0.30
N ASP A 182 -15.69 -1.19 -0.92
CA ASP A 182 -16.95 -1.84 -1.31
C ASP A 182 -16.76 -3.37 -1.49
N PRO A 183 -17.07 -4.20 -0.48
CA PRO A 183 -16.90 -5.64 -0.57
C PRO A 183 -17.93 -6.33 -1.47
N ILE A 184 -18.99 -5.63 -1.89
CA ILE A 184 -20.04 -6.19 -2.76
C ILE A 184 -19.54 -6.22 -4.20
N LYS A 185 -18.88 -5.15 -4.64
CA LYS A 185 -18.37 -5.02 -6.02
C LYS A 185 -16.97 -5.61 -6.20
N ASN A 186 -16.16 -5.60 -5.15
CA ASN A 186 -14.74 -5.88 -5.24
C ASN A 186 -14.35 -7.16 -4.48
N VAL A 187 -13.38 -7.90 -5.02
CA VAL A 187 -12.87 -9.14 -4.44
C VAL A 187 -11.48 -8.90 -3.83
N TYR A 188 -11.35 -9.06 -2.52
CA TYR A 188 -10.05 -8.95 -1.83
C TYR A 188 -9.32 -10.29 -1.77
N LEU A 189 -8.18 -10.39 -2.46
CA LEU A 189 -7.37 -11.61 -2.55
C LEU A 189 -6.39 -11.78 -1.38
N SER A 190 -6.23 -10.75 -0.54
CA SER A 190 -5.50 -10.83 0.74
C SER A 190 -4.05 -11.31 0.62
N TYR A 191 -3.29 -10.83 -0.38
CA TYR A 191 -1.89 -11.23 -0.55
C TYR A 191 -0.97 -10.63 0.53
N LEU A 192 -1.15 -9.35 0.90
CA LEU A 192 -0.27 -8.67 1.87
C LEU A 192 -0.09 -9.45 3.19
N PRO A 193 -1.16 -9.87 3.91
CA PRO A 193 -0.99 -10.66 5.14
C PRO A 193 -0.14 -11.92 4.95
N ARG A 194 -0.32 -12.63 3.82
CA ARG A 194 0.43 -13.85 3.50
C ARG A 194 1.89 -13.54 3.22
N MET A 195 2.16 -12.48 2.46
CA MET A 195 3.51 -12.01 2.14
C MET A 195 4.29 -11.65 3.42
N TYR A 196 3.67 -10.88 4.33
CA TYR A 196 4.30 -10.53 5.61
C TYR A 196 4.56 -11.76 6.48
N ALA A 197 3.63 -12.72 6.53
CA ALA A 197 3.82 -13.95 7.32
C ALA A 197 5.03 -14.77 6.83
N ILE A 198 5.18 -14.90 5.51
CA ILE A 198 6.30 -15.63 4.89
C ILE A 198 7.63 -14.90 5.13
N ALA A 199 7.68 -13.59 4.83
CA ALA A 199 8.88 -12.79 5.01
C ALA A 199 9.34 -12.74 6.48
N SER A 200 8.39 -12.68 7.43
CA SER A 200 8.69 -12.73 8.87
C SER A 200 9.21 -14.10 9.32
N SER A 201 8.74 -15.18 8.70
CA SER A 201 9.20 -16.54 9.00
C SER A 201 10.63 -16.78 8.51
N LYS A 202 10.96 -16.26 7.31
CA LYS A 202 12.32 -16.34 6.74
C LYS A 202 13.38 -15.57 7.55
N ARG A 203 13.00 -14.50 8.26
CA ARG A 203 13.91 -13.75 9.14
C ARG A 203 14.25 -14.48 10.44
N LYS A 204 13.44 -15.46 10.84
CA LYS A 204 13.61 -16.22 12.10
C LYS A 204 14.32 -17.56 11.91
N ALA A 205 14.53 -17.98 10.67
CA ALA A 205 15.26 -19.18 10.30
C ALA A 205 16.72 -18.81 9.97
#